data_AF-A0A1A2T2Y6-F1
#
_entry.id   AF-A0A1A2T2Y6-F1
#
_cell.length_a   1.000
_cell.length_b   1.000
_cell.length_c   1.000
_cell.angle_alpha   90.00
_cell.angle_beta   90.00
_cell.angle_gamma   90.00
#
_symmetry.space_group_name_H-M   'P 1'
#
loop_
_entity.id
_entity.type
_entity.pdbx_description
1 polymer ?
#
loop_
_entity_poly.entity_id
_entity_poly.type
_entity_poly.pdbx_seq_one_letter_code
_entity_poly.pdbx_strand_id
1 'polypeptide(L)' 'MKNPTIRSEDYAAVIADSFEVLVDDSKQRGPVIGLKIDPVDAEPFIIPMTFKAAKDVAMQIAKVLMFTAPELFGA' A
#
# COMPACT_ATOMS: atom_id res chain seq x y z
N MET A 1 -7.46 10.55 -23.30
CA MET A 1 -8.38 10.18 -22.20
C MET A 1 -7.96 10.97 -20.98
N LYS A 2 -8.88 11.72 -20.33
CA LYS A 2 -8.59 12.41 -19.06
C LYS A 2 -8.48 11.33 -17.99
N ASN A 3 -7.34 11.26 -17.31
CA ASN A 3 -7.13 10.40 -16.16
C ASN A 3 -7.85 11.08 -14.98
N PRO A 4 -9.01 10.60 -14.51
CA PRO A 4 -9.65 11.22 -13.36
C PRO A 4 -8.74 10.95 -12.16
N THR A 5 -8.09 11.99 -11.64
CA THR A 5 -7.39 11.90 -10.36
C THR A 5 -8.45 11.61 -9.30
N ILE A 6 -8.58 10.35 -8.89
CA ILE A 6 -9.54 9.94 -7.86
C ILE A 6 -8.99 10.42 -6.52
N ARG A 7 -9.80 11.14 -5.74
CA ARG A 7 -9.36 11.66 -4.45
C ARG A 7 -9.43 10.52 -3.42
N SER A 8 -8.43 10.44 -2.55
CA SER A 8 -8.37 9.42 -1.49
C SER A 8 -9.58 9.46 -0.54
N GLU A 9 -10.27 10.60 -0.49
CA GLU A 9 -11.46 10.85 0.32
C GLU A 9 -12.74 10.19 -0.25
N ASP A 10 -12.74 9.84 -1.53
CA ASP A 10 -13.92 9.28 -2.22
C ASP A 10 -14.12 7.78 -1.93
N TYR A 11 -13.13 7.12 -1.32
CA TYR A 11 -13.19 5.71 -0.95
C TYR A 11 -13.46 5.56 0.55
N ALA A 12 -14.73 5.43 0.95
CA ALA A 12 -15.10 5.18 2.34
C ALA A 12 -14.56 3.82 2.86
N ALA A 13 -14.44 2.83 1.97
CA ALA A 13 -13.78 1.55 2.22
C ALA A 13 -13.40 0.92 0.87
N VAL A 14 -12.21 0.34 0.76
CA VAL A 14 -11.79 -0.44 -0.43
C VAL A 14 -11.73 -1.91 -0.02
N ILE A 15 -12.57 -2.73 -0.65
CA ILE A 15 -12.50 -4.20 -0.54
C ILE A 15 -11.67 -4.69 -1.72
N ALA A 16 -10.53 -5.31 -1.42
CA ALA A 16 -9.58 -5.76 -2.42
C ALA A 16 -9.15 -7.20 -2.18
N ASP A 17 -8.93 -7.93 -3.28
CA ASP A 17 -8.44 -9.31 -3.25
C ASP A 17 -6.94 -9.35 -2.96
N SER A 18 -6.20 -8.33 -3.41
CA SER A 18 -4.77 -8.20 -3.14
C SER A 18 -4.32 -6.76 -2.98
N PHE A 19 -3.26 -6.61 -2.19
CA PHE A 19 -2.51 -5.38 -2.00
C PHE A 19 -1.05 -5.65 -2.34
N GLU A 20 -0.46 -4.80 -3.19
CA GLU A 20 0.95 -4.90 -3.59
C GLU A 20 1.67 -3.57 -3.30
N VAL A 21 2.82 -3.65 -2.64
CA VAL A 21 3.66 -2.48 -2.37
C VAL A 21 4.67 -2.33 -3.50
N LEU A 22 4.56 -1.25 -4.25
CA LEU A 22 5.48 -0.88 -5.32
C LEU A 22 6.53 0.09 -4.78
N VAL A 23 7.81 -0.21 -5.00
CA VAL A 23 8.93 0.65 -4.60
C VAL A 23 9.73 1.04 -5.84
N ASP A 24 9.77 2.33 -6.15
CA ASP A 24 10.68 2.92 -7.13
C ASP A 24 11.81 3.61 -6.36
N ASP A 25 13.03 3.12 -6.48
CA ASP A 25 14.21 3.63 -5.78
C ASP A 25 15.07 4.57 -6.65
N SER A 26 14.49 5.12 -7.72
CA SER A 26 15.20 5.99 -8.66
C SER A 26 15.91 7.16 -7.96
N LYS A 27 17.25 7.18 -8.04
CA LYS A 27 18.09 8.25 -7.50
C LYS A 27 17.84 9.62 -8.13
N GLN A 28 17.24 9.68 -9.32
CA GLN A 28 16.95 10.94 -10.03
C GLN A 28 15.63 11.59 -9.60
N ARG A 29 14.61 10.78 -9.30
CA ARG A 29 13.26 11.26 -8.93
C ARG A 29 12.99 11.21 -7.43
N GLY A 30 13.86 10.54 -6.66
CA GLY A 30 13.67 10.24 -5.25
C GLY A 30 12.83 8.97 -5.07
N PRO A 31 12.95 8.28 -3.92
CA PRO A 31 12.22 7.04 -3.69
C PRO A 31 10.71 7.32 -3.61
N VAL A 32 9.93 6.56 -4.37
CA VAL A 32 8.46 6.61 -4.35
C VAL A 32 7.93 5.25 -3.92
N ILE A 33 6.95 5.28 -3.01
CA ILE A 33 6.24 4.08 -2.58
C ILE A 33 4.80 4.20 -3.05
N GLY A 34 4.33 3.22 -3.79
CA GLY A 34 2.94 3.09 -4.22
C GLY A 34 2.28 1.90 -3.55
N LEU A 35 1.00 2.00 -3.24
CA LEU A 35 0.15 0.86 -2.91
C LEU A 35 -0.73 0.58 -4.13
N LYS A 36 -0.44 -0.53 -4.83
CA LYS A 36 -1.33 -1.05 -5.85
C LYS A 36 -2.44 -1.85 -5.17
N ILE A 37 -3.66 -1.57 -5.58
CA ILE A 37 -4.86 -2.21 -5.07
C ILE A 37 -5.57 -2.84 -6.26
N ASP A 38 -5.94 -4.11 -6.12
CA ASP A 38 -6.77 -4.84 -7.07
C ASP A 38 -8.14 -5.12 -6.41
N PRO A 39 -9.14 -4.24 -6.63
CA PRO A 39 -10.47 -4.39 -6.05
C PRO A 39 -11.25 -5.56 -6.67
N VAL A 40 -12.21 -6.10 -5.93
CA VAL A 40 -13.08 -7.21 -6.40
C VAL A 40 -13.94 -6.78 -7.60
N ASP A 41 -14.54 -5.59 -7.50
CA ASP A 41 -15.58 -5.10 -8.43
C ASP A 41 -15.16 -3.82 -9.18
N ALA A 42 -13.86 -3.52 -9.25
CA ALA A 42 -13.37 -2.31 -9.92
C ALA A 42 -11.97 -2.51 -10.53
N GLU A 43 -11.61 -1.60 -11.44
CA GLU A 43 -10.29 -1.59 -12.07
C GLU A 43 -9.17 -1.38 -11.04
N PRO A 44 -8.01 -2.03 -11.20
CA PRO A 44 -6.84 -1.79 -10.38
C PRO A 44 -6.38 -0.33 -10.40
N PHE A 45 -5.90 0.15 -9.26
CA PHE A 45 -5.34 1.50 -9.17
C PHE A 45 -4.17 1.57 -8.19
N ILE A 46 -3.37 2.63 -8.32
CA ILE A 46 -2.18 2.86 -7.48
C ILE A 46 -2.39 4.12 -6.67
N ILE A 47 -2.26 3.99 -5.35
CA ILE A 47 -2.23 5.12 -4.43
C ILE A 47 -0.75 5.46 -4.14
N PRO A 48 -0.27 6.67 -4.51
CA PRO A 48 1.04 7.12 -4.07
C PRO A 48 1.02 7.34 -2.55
N MET A 49 2.01 6.79 -1.86
CA MET A 49 2.16 6.93 -0.42
C MET A 49 3.38 7.79 -0.08
N THR A 50 3.23 8.60 0.96
CA THR A 50 4.40 9.22 1.58
C THR A 50 5.22 8.16 2.29
N PHE A 51 6.53 8.39 2.43
CA PHE A 51 7.40 7.49 3.20
C PHE A 51 6.90 7.28 4.64
N LYS A 52 6.34 8.33 5.26
CA LYS A 52 5.72 8.24 6.60
C LYS A 52 4.55 7.25 6.61
N ALA A 53 3.61 7.39 5.67
CA ALA A 53 2.46 6.49 5.57
C ALA A 53 2.89 5.04 5.30
N ALA A 54 3.85 4.84 4.40
CA ALA A 54 4.41 3.52 4.12
C ALA A 54 5.06 2.86 5.35
N LYS A 55 5.84 3.64 6.11
CA LYS A 55 6.43 3.18 7.37
C LYS A 55 5.37 2.80 8.40
N ASP A 56 4.34 3.63 8.57
CA ASP A 56 3.26 3.39 9.52
C ASP A 56 2.50 2.10 9.19
N VAL A 57 2.20 1.86 7.90
CA VAL A 57 1.58 0.62 7.41
C VAL A 57 2.49 -0.59 7.66
N ALA A 58 3.78 -0.50 7.31
CA ALA A 58 4.73 -1.58 7.54
C ALA A 58 4.86 -1.95 9.03
N MET A 59 4.88 -0.95 9.92
CA MET A 59 4.92 -1.17 11.36
C MET A 59 3.65 -1.85 11.89
N GLN A 60 2.47 -1.50 11.35
CA GLN A 60 1.22 -2.17 11.71
C GLN A 60 1.20 -3.63 11.26
N ILE A 61 1.64 -3.91 10.03
CA ILE A 61 1.78 -5.29 9.52
C ILE A 61 2.74 -6.08 10.41
N ALA A 62 3.94 -5.54 10.68
CA ALA A 62 4.91 -6.19 11.54
C ALA A 62 4.35 -6.47 12.94
N LYS A 63 3.61 -5.52 13.52
CA LYS A 63 2.95 -5.69 14.81
C LYS A 63 1.94 -6.83 14.78
N VAL A 64 1.07 -6.91 13.77
CA VAL A 64 0.10 -8.00 13.62
C VAL A 64 0.83 -9.34 13.52
N LEU A 65 1.85 -9.44 12.65
CA LEU A 65 2.63 -10.65 12.46
C LEU A 65 3.33 -11.11 13.73
N MET A 66 3.86 -10.20 14.57
CA MET A 66 4.46 -10.56 15.86
C MET A 66 3.48 -11.24 16.82
N PHE A 67 2.17 -10.98 16.71
CA PHE A 67 1.16 -11.62 17.55
C PHE A 67 0.53 -12.86 16.88
N THR A 68 0.37 -12.85 15.56
CA THR A 68 -0.35 -13.92 14.83
C THR A 68 0.55 -15.00 14.26
N ALA A 69 1.81 -14.68 13.99
CA ALA A 69 2.82 -15.58 13.40
C ALA A 69 4.23 -15.28 13.97
N PRO A 70 4.43 -15.37 15.30
CA PRO A 70 5.69 -15.03 15.95
C PRO A 70 6.90 -15.86 15.45
N GLU A 71 6.66 -17.06 14.93
CA GLU A 71 7.67 -17.94 14.34
C GLU A 71 8.44 -17.29 13.19
N LEU A 72 7.84 -16.32 12.48
CA LEU A 72 8.51 -15.57 11.42
C LEU A 72 9.67 -14.70 11.93
N PHE A 73 9.75 -14.46 13.24
CA PHE A 73 10.77 -13.62 13.88
C PHE A 73 11.80 -14.42 14.70
N GLY A 74 11.81 -15.76 14.58
CA GLY A 74 12.83 -16.62 15.19
C GLY A 74 12.61 -16.92 16.67
N ALA A 75 11.36 -17.07 17.10
CA ALA A 75 11.03 -17.68 18.38
C ALA A 75 11.36 -19.19 18.40
#